data_AF-M5Q0K8-F1
#
_entry.id   AF-M5Q0K8-F1
#
_cell.length_a   1.000
_cell.length_b   1.000
_cell.length_c   1.000
_cell.angle_alpha   90.00
_cell.angle_beta   90.00
_cell.angle_gamma   90.00
#
_symmetry.space_group_name_H-M   'P 1'
#
loop_
_entity.id
_entity.type
_entity.pdbx_description
1 polymer ?
#
loop_
_entity_poly.entity_id
_entity_poly.type
_entity_poly.pdbx_seq_one_letter_code
_entity_poly.pdbx_strand_id
1 'polypeptide(L)'
;MENSHRFFRNAECKYFPCHKVDDDSEFNCLFCFCPLYCLGQACGGDFVMRGGVKDCSKCLVPHRPEGYDHIMKKLGAWFAECRKRAERKAEGQMDAGDQRDAGGE
;
A
#
# COMPACT_ATOMS: atom_id res chain seq x y z
N MET A 1 -19.12 -11.91 -5.97
CA MET A 1 -19.29 -10.79 -5.00
C MET A 1 -19.95 -9.60 -5.68
N GLU A 2 -20.68 -8.79 -4.92
CA GLU A 2 -21.33 -7.56 -5.42
C GLU A 2 -20.37 -6.37 -5.32
N ASN A 3 -20.46 -5.46 -6.29
CA ASN A 3 -19.68 -4.23 -6.30
C ASN A 3 -20.10 -3.29 -5.16
N SER A 4 -19.12 -2.72 -4.46
CA SER A 4 -19.27 -1.87 -3.29
C SER A 4 -18.03 -0.99 -3.09
N HIS A 5 -18.04 -0.16 -2.04
CA HIS A 5 -16.87 0.64 -1.66
C HIS A 5 -15.66 -0.19 -1.18
N ARG A 6 -15.87 -1.49 -0.87
CA ARG A 6 -14.85 -2.40 -0.31
C ARG A 6 -14.39 -3.46 -1.32
N PHE A 7 -15.20 -3.69 -2.35
CA PHE A 7 -14.96 -4.68 -3.38
C PHE A 7 -15.50 -4.18 -4.71
N PHE A 8 -14.70 -4.20 -5.75
CA PHE A 8 -15.16 -3.85 -7.09
C PHE A 8 -14.51 -4.77 -8.10
N ARG A 9 -15.28 -5.38 -9.01
CA ARG A 9 -14.75 -6.23 -10.08
C ARG A 9 -15.22 -5.71 -11.43
N ASN A 10 -14.28 -5.22 -12.22
CA ASN A 10 -14.51 -4.72 -13.57
C ASN A 10 -13.88 -5.68 -14.60
N ALA A 11 -14.57 -6.78 -14.89
CA ALA A 11 -14.08 -7.80 -15.83
C ALA A 11 -14.01 -7.32 -17.28
N GLU A 12 -14.68 -6.21 -17.62
CA GLU A 12 -14.65 -5.60 -18.96
C GLU A 12 -13.42 -4.68 -19.17
N CYS A 13 -12.66 -4.41 -18.11
CA CYS A 13 -11.45 -3.60 -18.21
C CYS A 13 -10.38 -4.31 -19.06
N LYS A 14 -9.77 -3.62 -20.02
CA LYS A 14 -8.67 -4.15 -20.85
C LYS A 14 -7.42 -4.57 -20.07
N TYR A 15 -7.32 -4.17 -18.81
CA TYR A 15 -6.23 -4.54 -17.91
C TYR A 15 -6.63 -5.62 -16.91
N PHE A 16 -7.83 -6.20 -16.99
CA PHE A 16 -8.29 -7.22 -16.06
C PHE A 16 -7.81 -8.63 -16.46
N PRO A 17 -7.33 -9.45 -15.50
CA PRO A 17 -6.89 -9.06 -14.17
C PRO A 17 -5.56 -8.28 -14.28
N CYS A 18 -5.39 -7.23 -13.46
CA CYS A 18 -4.19 -6.39 -13.55
C CYS A 18 -2.94 -7.08 -12.98
N HIS A 19 -3.15 -8.10 -12.16
CA HIS A 19 -2.11 -9.01 -11.67
C HIS A 19 -2.46 -10.43 -12.08
N LYS A 20 -1.43 -11.20 -12.41
CA LYS A 20 -1.60 -12.60 -12.77
C LYS A 20 -2.08 -13.41 -11.56
N VAL A 21 -3.19 -14.12 -11.72
CA VAL A 21 -3.80 -15.04 -10.76
C VAL A 21 -4.28 -16.29 -11.50
N ASP A 22 -4.38 -17.41 -10.80
CA ASP A 22 -4.93 -18.65 -11.37
C ASP A 22 -6.46 -18.66 -11.36
N ASP A 23 -7.08 -17.96 -10.40
CA ASP A 23 -8.52 -17.73 -10.30
C ASP A 23 -8.78 -16.24 -10.00
N ASP A 24 -9.66 -15.62 -10.80
CA ASP A 24 -10.05 -14.22 -10.71
C ASP A 24 -11.47 -13.99 -10.17
N SER A 25 -12.15 -15.06 -9.74
CA SER A 25 -13.52 -15.02 -9.21
C SER A 25 -13.68 -14.06 -8.03
N GLU A 26 -12.61 -13.90 -7.24
CA GLU A 26 -12.51 -13.02 -6.09
C GLU A 26 -11.60 -11.80 -6.32
N PHE A 27 -11.20 -11.54 -7.57
CA PHE A 27 -10.29 -10.46 -7.89
C PHE A 27 -10.94 -9.09 -7.66
N ASN A 28 -10.30 -8.27 -6.83
CA ASN A 28 -10.73 -6.93 -6.49
C ASN A 28 -9.95 -5.89 -7.30
N CYS A 29 -10.62 -5.14 -8.17
CA CYS A 29 -10.04 -4.06 -8.98
C CYS A 29 -9.76 -2.78 -8.18
N LEU A 30 -10.10 -2.72 -6.89
CA LEU A 30 -9.69 -1.59 -6.06
C LEU A 30 -8.16 -1.51 -5.98
N PHE A 31 -7.67 -0.27 -5.89
CA PHE A 31 -6.24 0.01 -5.72
C PHE A 31 -5.34 -0.61 -6.80
N CYS A 32 -5.64 -0.36 -8.08
CA CYS A 32 -4.74 -0.68 -9.20
C CYS A 32 -3.34 -0.03 -9.09
N PHE A 33 -3.13 0.86 -8.12
CA PHE A 33 -1.82 1.26 -7.61
C PHE A 33 -1.73 0.91 -6.11
N CYS A 34 -0.53 0.67 -5.58
CA CYS A 34 -0.37 0.39 -4.16
C CYS A 34 -0.48 1.68 -3.32
N PRO A 35 -1.51 1.88 -2.50
CA PRO A 35 -1.62 3.07 -1.65
C PRO A 35 -0.63 3.07 -0.49
N LEU A 36 0.10 1.96 -0.28
CA LEU A 36 1.06 1.77 0.81
C LEU A 36 2.51 1.91 0.35
N TYR A 37 2.77 2.59 -0.77
CA TYR A 37 4.14 2.82 -1.27
C TYR A 37 5.03 3.49 -0.22
N CYS A 38 4.55 4.54 0.44
CA CYS A 38 5.30 5.31 1.44
C CYS A 38 5.62 4.55 2.74
N LEU A 39 4.99 3.41 2.98
CA LEU A 39 5.27 2.58 4.15
C LEU A 39 6.52 1.70 3.99
N GLY A 40 7.18 1.70 2.81
CA GLY A 40 8.39 0.90 2.60
C GLY A 40 8.17 -0.58 2.92
N GLN A 41 9.08 -1.16 3.69
CA GLN A 41 8.99 -2.53 4.22
C GLN A 41 7.84 -2.76 5.20
N ALA A 42 7.36 -1.71 5.87
CA ALA A 42 6.27 -1.82 6.84
C ALA A 42 4.88 -1.98 6.19
N CYS A 43 4.79 -1.91 4.85
CA CYS A 43 3.51 -1.99 4.16
C CYS A 43 2.81 -3.35 4.35
N GLY A 44 3.56 -4.43 4.59
CA GLY A 44 3.00 -5.78 4.78
C GLY A 44 2.42 -6.41 3.51
N GLY A 45 2.88 -5.98 2.34
CA GLY A 45 2.53 -6.55 1.04
C GLY A 45 3.67 -7.37 0.45
N ASP A 46 3.38 -8.07 -0.64
CA ASP A 46 4.33 -8.95 -1.34
C ASP A 46 5.01 -8.21 -2.51
N PHE A 47 5.88 -7.26 -2.18
CA PHE A 47 6.63 -6.46 -3.14
C PHE A 47 8.09 -6.91 -3.18
N VAL A 48 8.78 -6.59 -4.28
CA VAL A 48 10.24 -6.74 -4.37
C VAL A 48 10.88 -5.36 -4.52
N MET A 49 12.11 -5.19 -4.05
CA MET A 49 12.85 -3.94 -4.28
C MET A 49 13.62 -4.03 -5.59
N ARG A 50 13.47 -3.03 -6.46
CA ARG A 50 14.24 -2.87 -7.71
C ARG A 50 14.77 -1.45 -7.78
N GLY A 51 16.10 -1.31 -7.73
CA GLY A 51 16.75 0.01 -7.81
C GLY A 51 16.23 1.02 -6.76
N GLY A 52 16.01 0.56 -5.52
CA GLY A 52 15.47 1.42 -4.45
C GLY A 52 13.97 1.69 -4.50
N VAL A 53 13.26 1.25 -5.56
CA VAL A 53 11.82 1.41 -5.72
C VAL A 53 11.11 0.08 -5.44
N LYS A 54 9.93 0.15 -4.82
CA LYS A 54 9.07 -1.02 -4.64
C LYS A 54 8.44 -1.41 -5.98
N ASP A 55 8.58 -2.67 -6.35
CA ASP A 55 7.84 -3.29 -7.46
C ASP A 55 6.74 -4.17 -6.87
N CYS A 56 5.50 -3.70 -7.00
CA CYS A 56 4.30 -4.37 -6.53
C CYS A 56 3.58 -5.17 -7.63
N SER A 57 4.20 -5.41 -8.79
CA SER A 57 3.58 -6.11 -9.93
C SER A 57 3.13 -7.55 -9.65
N LYS A 58 3.58 -8.14 -8.53
CA LYS A 58 3.17 -9.47 -8.04
C LYS A 58 2.35 -9.41 -6.75
N CYS A 59 2.15 -8.23 -6.16
CA CYS A 59 1.46 -8.08 -4.90
C CYS A 59 -0.05 -8.20 -5.10
N LEU A 60 -0.66 -9.24 -4.55
CA LEU A 60 -2.11 -9.47 -4.62
C LEU A 60 -2.88 -8.88 -3.43
N VAL A 61 -2.21 -8.31 -2.44
CA VAL A 61 -2.88 -7.77 -1.24
C VAL A 61 -4.03 -6.81 -1.57
N PRO A 62 -3.89 -5.84 -2.50
CA PRO A 62 -4.99 -4.95 -2.83
C PRO A 62 -6.12 -5.65 -3.61
N HIS A 63 -5.80 -6.77 -4.26
CA HIS A 63 -6.66 -7.47 -5.20
C HIS A 63 -7.42 -8.67 -4.60
N ARG A 64 -7.34 -8.84 -3.27
CA ARG A 64 -8.14 -9.79 -2.51
C ARG A 64 -9.41 -9.13 -1.95
N PRO A 65 -10.46 -9.90 -1.61
CA PRO A 65 -11.67 -9.37 -0.97
C PRO A 65 -11.39 -8.58 0.31
N GLU A 66 -10.40 -9.01 1.09
CA GLU A 66 -9.99 -8.39 2.36
C GLU A 66 -8.97 -7.25 2.17
N GLY A 67 -8.54 -7.00 0.93
CA GLY A 67 -7.49 -6.02 0.61
C GLY A 67 -7.84 -4.61 1.08
N TYR A 68 -9.11 -4.22 0.96
CA TYR A 68 -9.59 -2.93 1.43
C TYR A 68 -9.34 -2.72 2.93
N ASP A 69 -9.69 -3.69 3.77
CA ASP A 69 -9.50 -3.56 5.22
C ASP A 69 -8.04 -3.51 5.61
N HIS A 70 -7.23 -4.35 4.97
CA HIS A 70 -5.79 -4.37 5.21
C HIS A 70 -5.20 -2.97 4.93
N ILE A 71 -5.53 -2.40 3.77
CA ILE A 71 -5.03 -1.09 3.33
C ILE A 71 -5.51 0.02 4.27
N MET A 72 -6.80 0.06 4.58
CA MET A 72 -7.35 1.11 5.44
C MET A 72 -6.77 1.04 6.85
N LYS A 73 -6.56 -0.16 7.40
CA LYS A 73 -5.90 -0.35 8.69
C LYS A 73 -4.45 0.18 8.67
N LYS A 74 -3.68 -0.13 7.61
CA LYS A 74 -2.30 0.33 7.45
C LYS A 74 -2.21 1.85 7.31
N LEU A 75 -3.07 2.46 6.49
CA LEU A 75 -3.14 3.91 6.33
C LEU A 75 -3.57 4.60 7.61
N GLY A 76 -4.58 4.07 8.32
CA GLY A 76 -5.02 4.61 9.61
C GLY A 76 -3.90 4.62 10.65
N ALA A 77 -3.15 3.53 10.77
CA ALA A 77 -1.98 3.45 11.65
C ALA A 77 -0.87 4.44 11.24
N TRP A 78 -0.58 4.54 9.94
CA TRP A 78 0.40 5.47 9.40
C TRP A 78 0.03 6.93 9.71
N PHE A 79 -1.21 7.34 9.44
CA PHE A 79 -1.65 8.70 9.72
C PHE A 79 -1.68 9.03 11.21
N ALA A 80 -2.01 8.05 12.07
CA ALA A 80 -1.91 8.23 13.52
C ALA A 80 -0.47 8.50 13.96
N GLU A 81 0.50 7.78 13.38
CA GLU A 81 1.93 8.03 13.65
C GLU A 81 2.40 9.37 13.08
N CYS A 82 1.97 9.76 11.88
CA CYS A 82 2.25 11.08 11.31
C CYS A 82 1.76 12.21 12.22
N ARG A 83 0.55 12.10 12.80
CA ARG A 83 0.02 13.09 13.75
C ARG A 83 0.90 13.21 15.00
N LYS A 84 1.24 12.06 15.61
CA LYS A 84 2.13 12.04 16.78
C LYS A 84 3.51 12.64 16.48
N ARG A 85 4.07 12.37 15.28
CA ARG A 85 5.33 12.98 14.84
C ARG A 85 5.21 14.50 14.69
N ALA A 86 4.11 14.99 14.12
CA ALA A 86 3.87 16.42 13.98
C ALA A 86 3.73 17.11 15.34
N GLU A 87 3.03 16.48 16.29
CA GLU A 87 2.91 16.96 17.69
C GLU A 87 4.27 17.02 18.37
N ARG A 88 5.08 15.95 18.34
CA ARG A 88 6.45 15.93 18.89
C ARG A 88 7.34 17.03 18.29
N LYS A 89 7.25 17.23 16.97
CA LYS A 89 7.99 18.31 16.28
C LYS A 89 7.53 19.69 16.74
N ALA A 90 6.23 19.90 16.93
CA ALA A 90 5.68 21.16 17.46
C ALA A 90 6.10 21.41 18.92
N GLU A 91 6.29 20.36 19.71
CA GLU A 91 6.79 20.39 21.09
C GLU A 91 8.32 20.52 21.20
N GLY A 92 9.04 20.65 20.08
CA GLY A 92 10.50 20.84 20.06
C GLY A 92 11.32 19.58 20.35
N GLN A 93 10.73 18.38 20.28
CA GLN A 93 11.48 17.13 20.36
C GLN A 93 12.12 16.82 19.00
N MET A 94 13.45 16.90 18.94
CA MET A 94 14.24 16.51 17.76
C MET A 94 14.17 15.00 17.55
N ASP A 95 13.74 14.56 16.37
CA ASP A 95 13.75 13.15 15.95
C ASP A 95 15.20 12.74 15.60
N ALA A 96 15.74 11.76 16.31
CA ALA A 96 17.08 11.22 16.07
C ALA A 96 17.21 10.39 14.76
N GLY A 97 16.14 10.27 13.97
CA GLY A 97 16.04 9.30 12.88
C GLY A 97 16.03 9.83 11.44
N ASP A 98 16.12 11.14 11.19
CA ASP A 98 16.05 11.71 9.83
C ASP A 98 17.45 11.86 9.18
N GLN A 99 18.29 10.83 9.30
CA GLN A 99 19.54 10.69 8.55
C GLN A 99 19.44 9.51 7.58
N ARG A 100 18.49 9.54 6.65
CA ARG A 100 18.53 8.67 5.46
C ARG A 100 17.87 9.41 4.32
N ASP A 101 18.66 10.24 3.64
CA ASP A 101 18.61 10.50 2.19
C ASP A 101 19.72 11.48 1.75
N ALA A 102 20.86 11.48 2.45
CA ALA A 102 22.08 12.17 2.04
C ALA A 102 23.26 11.17 2.13
N GLY A 103 23.45 10.38 1.08
CA GLY A 103 24.66 9.58 0.91
C GLY A 103 24.44 8.23 0.23
N GLY A 104 24.97 8.08 -0.98
CA GLY A 104 25.09 6.79 -1.67
C GLY A 104 25.25 6.96 -3.18
N GLU A 105 26.49 7.27 -3.58
CA GLU A 105 27.18 7.13 -4.89
C GLU A 105 26.38 6.70 -6.14
#